data_AF-A0A090D1J8-F1
#
_entry.id   AF-A0A090D1J8-F1
#
_cell.length_a   1.000
_cell.length_b   1.000
_cell.length_c   1.000
_cell.angle_alpha   90.00
_cell.angle_beta   90.00
_cell.angle_gamma   90.00
#
_symmetry.space_group_name_H-M   'P 1'
#
loop_
_entity.id
_entity.type
_entity.pdbx_description
1 polymer ?
#
loop_
_entity_poly.entity_id
_entity_poly.type
_entity_poly.pdbx_seq_one_letter_code
_entity_poly.pdbx_strand_id
1 'polypeptide(L)'
;MSLIAYLLPEPWSLLCGNAIKIDSSKNETIVIDTLYRSLMVPFNTKIFINNVEIPSKKQSSIFTWEGKSYRRILLPIELSQDQDSKWFIELKNDNFNLSFRLSPPQYKDKIEKLKSLIRWQIDNFLELGSLKIEGDLSEEKFGCSTRRSWRVAKKFWLGDVGGNTSHQSSLLIKLARDKLLNKALSHVLKNPNKVLKRERVLQNIAKANEFDAGCLQWYIQQPGNSLREKAGHKQKLLSMSRQDNINLLENRVSKWVCDKLIHLAHAYLRDNKNYCSSDKYLEVRSFEARIKAPITQNFLNEVSSCEHHFKPNFVLMQHVHYRHIWRVYQELRNQQKIEDECWKWQTNLWCETGRQLMGAIMTLVSSKFKISLMGDSSFYLKQEQLDGFWQESPITPGPFRSDLGIIEYIDLRDGDIESYLLDWMLTLGCQQLLRQKRNDDREFLMPIWFWHATGDEVKLDEYRTRCLEALTISLPLLQANSVQTKGILISSEIEKNTPDTTLTINQVAIRWLRLTRNHENNIAILHELAEEIETFFS
;
A
#
# COMPACT_ATOMS: atom_id res chain seq x y z
N MET A 1 -6.34 41.03 13.43
CA MET A 1 -6.65 39.60 13.57
C MET A 1 -6.54 38.97 12.19
N SER A 2 -6.10 37.73 12.00
CA SER A 2 -5.39 36.82 12.91
C SER A 2 -4.50 35.94 12.02
N LEU A 3 -3.23 35.76 12.37
CA LEU A 3 -2.30 34.93 11.58
C LEU A 3 -2.52 33.43 11.85
N ILE A 4 -3.77 32.99 11.65
CA ILE A 4 -4.11 31.58 11.63
C ILE A 4 -3.39 31.00 10.41
N ALA A 5 -2.49 30.03 10.63
CA ALA A 5 -2.13 29.10 9.58
C ALA A 5 -3.44 28.47 9.13
N TYR A 6 -3.89 28.76 7.90
CA TYR A 6 -5.15 28.27 7.37
C TYR A 6 -5.06 26.76 7.16
N LEU A 7 -5.27 26.06 8.27
CA LEU A 7 -6.08 24.87 8.39
C LEU A 7 -7.47 25.18 7.82
N LEU A 8 -7.52 25.45 6.51
CA LEU A 8 -8.71 25.19 5.72
C LEU A 8 -9.09 23.76 6.06
N PRO A 9 -10.33 23.48 6.51
CA PRO A 9 -10.82 22.12 6.61
C PRO A 9 -10.91 21.58 5.19
N GLU A 10 -9.79 21.06 4.69
CA GLU A 10 -9.78 20.08 3.61
C GLU A 10 -10.86 19.07 4.00
N PRO A 11 -11.93 18.93 3.20
CA PRO A 11 -13.06 18.11 3.66
C PRO A 11 -12.66 16.66 4.03
N TRP A 12 -11.53 16.17 3.51
CA TRP A 12 -11.02 14.79 3.44
C TRP A 12 -10.25 14.32 4.67
N SER A 13 -9.83 15.23 5.54
CA SER A 13 -8.75 14.96 6.49
C SER A 13 -9.20 14.28 7.79
N LEU A 14 -9.63 13.03 7.68
CA LEU A 14 -10.41 12.37 8.73
C LEU A 14 -9.87 10.99 9.10
N LEU A 15 -9.00 10.98 10.11
CA LEU A 15 -8.84 9.84 11.01
C LEU A 15 -9.01 10.39 12.43
N CYS A 16 -9.88 9.76 13.21
CA CYS A 16 -10.31 10.28 14.50
C CYS A 16 -9.22 10.05 15.56
N GLY A 17 -8.85 11.10 16.28
CA GLY A 17 -7.86 11.07 17.34
C GLY A 17 -7.61 12.46 17.90
N ASN A 18 -7.88 12.64 19.20
CA ASN A 18 -7.90 13.95 19.85
C ASN A 18 -6.53 14.65 19.74
N ALA A 19 -6.48 15.80 19.05
CA ALA A 19 -5.26 16.59 18.96
C ALA A 19 -5.22 17.66 20.05
N ILE A 20 -4.16 17.63 20.87
CA ILE A 20 -3.90 18.66 21.87
C ILE A 20 -2.88 19.64 21.28
N LYS A 21 -3.30 20.89 21.03
CA LYS A 21 -2.40 22.00 20.74
C LYS A 21 -1.66 22.38 22.03
N ILE A 22 -0.34 22.56 21.96
CA ILE A 22 0.43 23.22 23.02
C ILE A 22 0.99 24.53 22.46
N ASP A 23 0.53 25.65 23.03
CA ASP A 23 0.98 27.00 22.68
C ASP A 23 1.95 27.51 23.75
N SER A 24 3.24 27.59 23.41
CA SER A 24 4.31 27.99 24.33
C SER A 24 4.27 29.48 24.71
N SER A 25 3.33 30.27 24.17
CA SER A 25 3.21 31.71 24.44
C SER A 25 2.01 32.10 25.29
N LYS A 26 0.99 31.24 25.41
CA LYS A 26 -0.32 31.64 25.99
C LYS A 26 -1.03 30.64 26.91
N ASN A 27 -0.65 29.37 26.98
CA ASN A 27 -1.38 28.34 27.77
C ASN A 27 -2.87 28.16 27.41
N GLU A 28 -3.36 28.69 26.29
CA GLU A 28 -4.76 28.53 25.86
C GLU A 28 -4.98 27.19 25.12
N THR A 29 -5.74 26.29 25.75
CA THR A 29 -6.10 24.97 25.20
C THR A 29 -7.12 25.10 24.07
N ILE A 30 -6.65 25.27 22.83
CA ILE A 30 -7.48 25.12 21.64
C ILE A 30 -7.53 23.64 21.27
N VAL A 31 -8.69 23.01 21.49
CA VAL A 31 -8.99 21.66 20.99
C VAL A 31 -9.23 21.75 19.49
N ILE A 32 -8.59 20.86 18.71
CA ILE A 32 -8.78 20.75 17.26
C ILE A 32 -9.02 19.28 16.96
N ASP A 33 -10.29 18.87 16.88
CA ASP A 33 -10.71 17.45 16.78
C ASP A 33 -10.46 16.82 15.38
N THR A 34 -9.59 17.41 14.57
CA THR A 34 -9.23 16.95 13.23
C THR A 34 -7.74 17.09 12.98
N LEU A 35 -7.14 16.06 12.39
CA LEU A 35 -5.73 16.05 11.99
C LEU A 35 -5.61 16.01 10.47
N TYR A 36 -5.00 17.09 9.97
CA TYR A 36 -5.07 17.52 8.58
C TYR A 36 -4.14 16.66 7.72
N ARG A 37 -4.70 15.68 6.97
CA ARG A 37 -3.96 14.75 6.10
C ARG A 37 -3.07 15.47 5.07
N SER A 38 -3.40 16.72 4.72
CA SER A 38 -2.42 17.67 4.18
C SER A 38 -2.46 18.99 4.97
N LEU A 39 -1.30 19.62 5.11
CA LEU A 39 -1.13 20.94 5.71
C LEU A 39 -0.87 21.99 4.62
N MET A 40 -1.74 22.99 4.58
CA MET A 40 -1.55 24.23 3.82
C MET A 40 -0.68 25.18 4.65
N VAL A 41 0.56 25.42 4.24
CA VAL A 41 1.50 26.29 4.97
C VAL A 41 2.10 27.36 4.06
N PRO A 42 2.43 28.56 4.59
CA PRO A 42 3.25 29.53 3.85
C PRO A 42 4.57 28.89 3.40
N PHE A 43 5.05 29.24 2.20
CA PHE A 43 6.18 28.58 1.53
C PHE A 43 7.47 28.48 2.37
N ASN A 44 7.73 29.41 3.28
CA ASN A 44 8.94 29.41 4.12
C ASN A 44 8.83 28.53 5.40
N THR A 45 7.67 27.91 5.67
CA THR A 45 7.39 27.20 6.93
C THR A 45 8.15 25.87 7.02
N LYS A 46 9.17 25.76 7.86
CA LYS A 46 9.84 24.50 8.20
C LYS A 46 8.86 23.59 8.96
N ILE A 47 8.94 22.28 8.70
CA ILE A 47 8.11 21.26 9.35
C ILE A 47 9.02 20.22 9.99
N PHE A 48 8.77 19.92 11.26
CA PHE A 48 9.43 18.86 12.01
C PHE A 48 8.40 17.81 12.40
N ILE A 49 8.74 16.53 12.24
CA ILE A 49 7.98 15.41 12.78
C ILE A 49 8.90 14.66 13.73
N ASN A 50 8.48 14.50 14.99
CA ASN A 50 9.27 13.87 16.06
C ASN A 50 10.70 14.46 16.13
N ASN A 51 10.80 15.80 16.02
CA ASN A 51 12.02 16.62 15.94
C ASN A 51 12.88 16.44 14.67
N VAL A 52 12.46 15.65 13.68
CA VAL A 52 13.16 15.50 12.38
C VAL A 52 12.58 16.48 11.36
N GLU A 53 13.40 17.37 10.79
CA GLU A 53 12.96 18.29 9.73
C GLU A 53 12.62 17.52 8.43
N ILE A 54 11.41 17.71 7.89
CA ILE A 54 11.05 17.14 6.58
C ILE A 54 11.73 17.96 5.48
N PRO A 55 12.59 17.37 4.63
CA PRO A 55 13.27 18.11 3.58
C PRO A 55 12.28 18.64 2.53
N SER A 56 12.47 19.89 2.09
CA SER A 56 11.53 20.62 1.23
C SER A 56 11.32 20.05 -0.18
N LYS A 57 12.06 19.01 -0.59
CA LYS A 57 11.95 18.40 -1.92
C LYS A 57 10.74 17.47 -2.12
N LYS A 58 9.96 17.17 -1.07
CA LYS A 58 8.76 16.29 -1.13
C LYS A 58 7.43 17.07 -1.15
N GLN A 59 7.34 18.16 -1.91
CA GLN A 59 6.27 19.15 -1.76
C GLN A 59 5.45 19.36 -3.03
N SER A 60 4.21 19.84 -2.88
CA SER A 60 3.35 20.22 -4.00
C SER A 60 3.90 21.40 -4.78
N SER A 61 3.25 21.71 -5.90
CA SER A 61 3.24 23.04 -6.49
C SER A 61 3.03 24.14 -5.44
N ILE A 62 3.72 25.26 -5.65
CA ILE A 62 3.55 26.50 -4.88
C ILE A 62 2.42 27.27 -5.57
N PHE A 63 1.42 27.72 -4.83
CA PHE A 63 0.34 28.55 -5.34
C PHE A 63 0.27 29.88 -4.57
N THR A 64 -0.37 30.89 -5.14
CA THR A 64 -0.51 32.21 -4.51
C THR A 64 -1.96 32.50 -4.12
N TRP A 65 -2.18 32.86 -2.85
CA TRP A 65 -3.47 33.27 -2.30
C TRP A 65 -3.28 34.56 -1.48
N GLU A 66 -4.16 35.55 -1.67
CA GLU A 66 -4.04 36.90 -1.08
C GLU A 66 -2.64 37.53 -1.21
N GLY A 67 -1.96 37.32 -2.35
CA GLY A 67 -0.61 37.83 -2.61
C GLY A 67 0.52 37.15 -1.83
N LYS A 68 0.25 36.02 -1.15
CA LYS A 68 1.23 35.23 -0.39
C LYS A 68 1.38 33.85 -1.00
N SER A 69 2.60 33.30 -0.98
CA SER A 69 2.91 31.97 -1.50
C SER A 69 2.69 30.88 -0.45
N TYR A 70 1.89 29.88 -0.80
CA TYR A 70 1.57 28.72 0.04
C TYR A 70 1.97 27.41 -0.66
N ARG A 71 2.07 26.34 0.12
CA ARG A 71 2.30 24.97 -0.36
C ARG A 71 1.47 23.97 0.44
N ARG A 72 1.05 22.89 -0.22
CA ARG A 72 0.30 21.76 0.35
C ARG A 72 1.28 20.64 0.69
N ILE A 73 1.25 20.14 1.92
CA ILE A 73 2.17 19.10 2.40
C ILE A 73 1.38 17.92 2.94
N LEU A 74 1.44 16.79 2.24
CA LEU A 74 0.84 15.53 2.69
C LEU A 74 1.59 15.00 3.92
N LEU A 75 0.86 14.68 4.98
CA LEU A 75 1.42 14.04 6.18
C LEU A 75 1.35 12.51 6.06
N PRO A 76 2.42 11.77 6.38
CA PRO A 76 2.36 10.31 6.48
C PRO A 76 1.50 9.89 7.67
N ILE A 77 0.76 8.79 7.55
CA ILE A 77 -0.09 8.26 8.63
C ILE A 77 0.35 6.83 8.96
N GLU A 78 1.32 6.69 9.86
CA GLU A 78 1.70 5.37 10.35
C GLU A 78 0.75 4.93 11.48
N LEU A 79 -0.08 3.93 11.18
CA LEU A 79 -0.91 3.25 12.16
C LEU A 79 -0.05 2.28 12.99
N SER A 80 0.60 2.83 14.02
CA SER A 80 1.32 2.05 15.03
C SER A 80 0.40 1.03 15.68
N GLN A 81 0.91 -0.19 15.89
CA GLN A 81 0.19 -1.19 16.70
C GLN A 81 0.33 -0.91 18.20
N ASP A 82 1.38 -0.16 18.60
CA ASP A 82 1.45 0.48 19.90
C ASP A 82 0.45 1.64 19.99
N GLN A 83 -0.42 1.58 21.00
CA GLN A 83 -1.47 2.58 21.24
C GLN A 83 -0.91 3.91 21.79
N ASP A 84 0.37 3.95 22.16
CA ASP A 84 1.05 5.08 22.79
C ASP A 84 1.91 5.94 21.85
N SER A 85 2.03 5.59 20.56
CA SER A 85 2.89 6.31 19.60
C SER A 85 2.33 7.69 19.23
N LYS A 86 2.59 8.65 20.12
CA LYS A 86 2.19 10.06 19.99
C LYS A 86 3.18 10.79 19.08
N TRP A 87 2.76 11.09 17.85
CA TRP A 87 3.55 11.91 16.93
C TRP A 87 3.47 13.37 17.35
N PHE A 88 4.62 14.04 17.38
CA PHE A 88 4.72 15.48 17.58
C PHE A 88 5.04 16.14 16.24
N ILE A 89 4.18 17.05 15.79
CA ILE A 89 4.41 17.85 14.59
C ILE A 89 4.64 19.29 15.02
N GLU A 90 5.77 19.88 14.64
CA GLU A 90 6.06 21.30 14.83
C GLU A 90 6.15 22.03 13.49
N LEU A 91 5.38 23.12 13.35
CA LEU A 91 5.45 24.04 12.22
C LEU A 91 6.16 25.32 12.67
N LYS A 92 7.33 25.62 12.08
CA LYS A 92 8.16 26.77 12.45
C LYS A 92 8.34 27.71 11.26
N ASN A 93 7.97 28.96 11.47
CA ASN A 93 8.16 30.08 10.55
C ASN A 93 8.53 31.30 11.40
N ASP A 94 9.11 32.35 10.80
CA ASP A 94 9.61 33.54 11.52
C ASP A 94 8.51 34.24 12.36
N ASN A 95 7.24 33.95 12.06
CA ASN A 95 6.06 34.54 12.69
C ASN A 95 5.26 33.59 13.61
N PHE A 96 5.56 32.27 13.66
CA PHE A 96 4.84 31.33 14.53
C PHE A 96 5.57 30.00 14.78
N ASN A 97 5.30 29.39 15.94
CA ASN A 97 5.54 27.98 16.21
C ASN A 97 4.21 27.31 16.57
N LEU A 98 3.86 26.21 15.89
CA LEU A 98 2.61 25.46 16.11
C LEU A 98 2.94 23.99 16.38
N SER A 99 2.53 23.47 17.54
CA SER A 99 2.74 22.08 17.93
C SER A 99 1.44 21.28 18.01
N PHE A 100 1.45 20.06 17.48
CA PHE A 100 0.31 19.13 17.48
C PHE A 100 0.75 17.75 17.99
N ARG A 101 -0.15 17.06 18.71
CA ARG A 101 0.02 15.65 19.14
C ARG A 101 -1.03 14.76 18.46
N LEU A 102 -0.60 13.75 17.70
CA LEU A 102 -1.46 12.66 17.21
C LEU A 102 -1.66 11.57 18.28
N SER A 103 -2.76 10.82 18.15
CA SER A 103 -2.99 9.53 18.80
C SER A 103 -3.47 8.50 17.76
N PRO A 104 -3.06 7.22 17.81
CA PRO A 104 -3.49 6.22 16.84
C PRO A 104 -4.97 5.79 17.06
N PRO A 105 -5.75 5.58 15.98
CA PRO A 105 -7.18 5.24 16.05
C PRO A 105 -7.44 3.79 16.47
N GLN A 106 -8.49 3.56 17.26
CA GLN A 106 -8.72 2.30 18.00
C GLN A 106 -9.69 1.32 17.29
N TYR A 107 -9.33 0.79 16.11
CA TYR A 107 -10.26 -0.03 15.29
C TYR A 107 -9.77 -1.45 14.95
N LYS A 108 -9.73 -2.36 15.93
CA LYS A 108 -9.25 -3.76 15.73
C LYS A 108 -9.95 -4.52 14.59
N ASP A 109 -11.28 -4.48 14.53
CA ASP A 109 -12.03 -5.32 13.57
C ASP A 109 -12.05 -4.76 12.14
N LYS A 110 -11.97 -3.43 11.99
CA LYS A 110 -11.95 -2.77 10.67
C LYS A 110 -10.61 -2.92 9.95
N ILE A 111 -9.52 -3.11 10.71
CA ILE A 111 -8.17 -3.32 10.18
C ILE A 111 -8.10 -4.52 9.23
N GLU A 112 -8.80 -5.64 9.48
CA GLU A 112 -8.75 -6.80 8.57
C GLU A 112 -9.43 -6.52 7.22
N LYS A 113 -10.57 -5.79 7.20
CA LYS A 113 -11.22 -5.37 5.95
C LYS A 113 -10.33 -4.40 5.16
N LEU A 114 -9.72 -3.45 5.86
CA LEU A 114 -8.81 -2.46 5.28
C LEU A 114 -7.52 -3.11 4.74
N LYS A 115 -6.96 -4.13 5.42
CA LYS A 115 -5.84 -4.95 4.88
C LYS A 115 -6.22 -5.65 3.58
N SER A 116 -7.45 -6.17 3.52
CA SER A 116 -7.96 -6.88 2.35
C SER A 116 -8.13 -5.93 1.14
N LEU A 117 -8.61 -4.70 1.38
CA LEU A 117 -8.69 -3.64 0.37
C LEU A 117 -7.30 -3.19 -0.10
N ILE A 118 -6.39 -2.83 0.82
CA ILE A 118 -5.04 -2.36 0.49
C ILE A 118 -4.26 -3.42 -0.29
N ARG A 119 -4.37 -4.70 0.09
CA ARG A 119 -3.78 -5.81 -0.69
C ARG A 119 -4.37 -5.92 -2.08
N TRP A 120 -5.69 -5.83 -2.23
CA TRP A 120 -6.33 -5.82 -3.55
C TRP A 120 -5.80 -4.66 -4.42
N GLN A 121 -5.59 -3.46 -3.87
CA GLN A 121 -4.99 -2.34 -4.61
C GLN A 121 -3.54 -2.63 -5.05
N ILE A 122 -2.68 -3.09 -4.12
CA ILE A 122 -1.28 -3.46 -4.39
C ILE A 122 -1.20 -4.57 -5.46
N ASP A 123 -2.00 -5.63 -5.29
CA ASP A 123 -2.03 -6.78 -6.18
C ASP A 123 -2.40 -6.36 -7.60
N ASN A 124 -3.39 -5.49 -7.77
CA ASN A 124 -3.78 -4.98 -9.10
C ASN A 124 -2.68 -4.14 -9.75
N PHE A 125 -1.98 -3.28 -9.00
CA PHE A 125 -0.85 -2.50 -9.55
C PHE A 125 0.31 -3.39 -9.98
N LEU A 126 0.67 -4.38 -9.16
CA LEU A 126 1.75 -5.32 -9.46
C LEU A 126 1.36 -6.30 -10.58
N GLU A 127 0.10 -6.73 -10.67
CA GLU A 127 -0.42 -7.55 -11.76
C GLU A 127 -0.40 -6.76 -13.06
N LEU A 128 -1.03 -5.58 -13.13
CA LEU A 128 -1.03 -4.71 -14.32
C LEU A 128 0.39 -4.34 -14.78
N GLY A 129 1.30 -4.05 -13.84
CA GLY A 129 2.72 -3.78 -14.12
C GLY A 129 3.56 -5.00 -14.54
N SER A 130 3.01 -6.22 -14.47
CA SER A 130 3.70 -7.48 -14.82
C SER A 130 2.97 -8.37 -15.83
N LEU A 131 1.72 -8.04 -16.20
CA LEU A 131 0.99 -8.65 -17.32
C LEU A 131 1.86 -8.66 -18.59
N LYS A 132 1.71 -9.72 -19.37
CA LYS A 132 2.23 -9.79 -20.74
C LYS A 132 1.07 -9.88 -21.70
N ILE A 133 0.99 -8.96 -22.66
CA ILE A 133 -0.16 -8.88 -23.59
C ILE A 133 0.36 -8.77 -25.02
N GLU A 134 0.07 -9.82 -25.80
CA GLU A 134 0.36 -9.85 -27.23
C GLU A 134 -0.37 -8.69 -27.92
N GLY A 135 0.40 -7.83 -28.60
CA GLY A 135 -0.11 -6.63 -29.26
C GLY A 135 0.04 -5.32 -28.48
N ASP A 136 0.44 -5.32 -27.20
CA ASP A 136 0.88 -4.07 -26.55
C ASP A 136 2.33 -3.76 -26.96
N LEU A 137 2.45 -2.95 -28.01
CA LEU A 137 3.73 -2.44 -28.52
C LEU A 137 4.49 -1.55 -27.51
N SER A 138 3.90 -1.25 -26.35
CA SER A 138 4.48 -0.42 -25.29
C SER A 138 5.03 -1.21 -24.09
N GLU A 139 5.37 -2.50 -24.23
CA GLU A 139 6.14 -3.28 -23.21
C GLU A 139 7.61 -2.83 -23.06
N GLU A 140 7.85 -1.52 -22.95
CA GLU A 140 9.13 -0.92 -22.65
C GLU A 140 9.34 -0.81 -21.13
N LYS A 141 10.49 -1.31 -20.65
CA LYS A 141 10.91 -1.19 -19.24
C LYS A 141 11.93 -0.08 -19.08
N PHE A 142 11.50 1.03 -18.52
CA PHE A 142 12.36 2.16 -18.17
C PHE A 142 12.79 2.02 -16.71
N GLY A 143 13.85 1.24 -16.48
CA GLY A 143 14.40 0.98 -15.15
C GLY A 143 13.41 0.24 -14.23
N CYS A 144 12.93 0.93 -13.19
CA CYS A 144 11.97 0.41 -12.23
C CYS A 144 10.51 0.57 -12.67
N SER A 145 10.25 1.26 -13.78
CA SER A 145 8.91 1.55 -14.30
C SER A 145 8.61 0.75 -15.58
N THR A 146 7.37 0.27 -15.70
CA THR A 146 6.85 -0.47 -16.87
C THR A 146 5.82 0.41 -17.58
N ARG A 147 6.00 0.65 -18.88
CA ARG A 147 5.05 1.40 -19.71
C ARG A 147 3.79 0.57 -20.02
N ARG A 148 2.62 1.23 -20.08
CA ARG A 148 1.31 0.62 -20.34
C ARG A 148 0.39 1.49 -21.19
N SER A 149 -0.37 0.86 -22.07
CA SER A 149 -1.47 1.49 -22.81
C SER A 149 -2.75 1.57 -21.98
N TRP A 150 -3.54 2.64 -22.15
CA TRP A 150 -4.85 2.75 -21.49
C TRP A 150 -5.88 1.73 -21.99
N ARG A 151 -5.68 1.19 -23.19
CA ARG A 151 -6.45 0.04 -23.70
C ARG A 151 -6.25 -1.19 -22.81
N VAL A 152 -5.01 -1.50 -22.42
CA VAL A 152 -4.70 -2.58 -21.48
C VAL A 152 -5.29 -2.31 -20.10
N ALA A 153 -5.16 -1.08 -19.59
CA ALA A 153 -5.81 -0.69 -18.32
C ALA A 153 -7.33 -0.90 -18.36
N LYS A 154 -8.01 -0.47 -19.45
CA LYS A 154 -9.43 -0.73 -19.67
C LYS A 154 -9.75 -2.21 -19.60
N LYS A 155 -9.02 -3.04 -20.35
CA LYS A 155 -9.30 -4.49 -20.40
C LYS A 155 -9.11 -5.17 -19.05
N PHE A 156 -8.12 -4.75 -18.28
CA PHE A 156 -7.82 -5.28 -16.96
C PHE A 156 -8.88 -4.85 -15.93
N TRP A 157 -9.08 -3.55 -15.74
CA TRP A 157 -9.96 -3.01 -14.70
C TRP A 157 -11.46 -3.15 -15.00
N LEU A 158 -11.87 -3.24 -16.27
CA LEU A 158 -13.28 -3.29 -16.69
C LEU A 158 -13.68 -4.63 -17.36
N GLY A 159 -12.84 -5.67 -17.30
CA GLY A 159 -13.27 -7.06 -17.55
C GLY A 159 -13.25 -7.56 -19.00
N ASP A 160 -12.39 -7.02 -19.87
CA ASP A 160 -12.23 -7.44 -21.28
C ASP A 160 -11.01 -8.38 -21.50
N VAL A 161 -10.21 -8.64 -20.45
CA VAL A 161 -9.33 -9.83 -20.37
C VAL A 161 -10.16 -10.96 -19.76
N GLY A 162 -10.62 -11.89 -20.60
CA GLY A 162 -11.74 -12.77 -20.27
C GLY A 162 -11.52 -13.75 -19.12
N GLY A 163 -12.56 -13.91 -18.29
CA GLY A 163 -12.77 -15.06 -17.41
C GLY A 163 -11.91 -15.13 -16.14
N ASN A 164 -12.54 -14.96 -14.98
CA ASN A 164 -11.94 -15.12 -13.64
C ASN A 164 -10.92 -14.03 -13.22
N THR A 165 -11.27 -12.75 -13.39
CA THR A 165 -10.56 -11.61 -12.76
C THR A 165 -10.66 -11.58 -11.23
N SER A 166 -11.51 -12.42 -10.62
CA SER A 166 -11.64 -12.61 -9.16
C SER A 166 -10.46 -13.37 -8.51
N HIS A 167 -9.28 -13.38 -9.13
CA HIS A 167 -8.19 -14.31 -8.80
C HIS A 167 -6.80 -13.64 -8.75
N GLN A 168 -6.64 -12.71 -7.80
CA GLN A 168 -5.43 -11.94 -7.46
C GLN A 168 -4.11 -12.74 -7.63
N SER A 169 -3.19 -12.29 -8.49
CA SER A 169 -1.88 -12.95 -8.73
C SER A 169 -0.78 -12.58 -7.70
N SER A 170 -1.17 -12.44 -6.43
CA SER A 170 -0.48 -11.76 -5.30
C SER A 170 0.89 -12.31 -4.83
N LEU A 171 1.83 -12.54 -5.76
CA LEU A 171 3.10 -13.27 -5.60
C LEU A 171 2.94 -14.76 -5.21
N LEU A 172 2.01 -15.10 -4.32
CA LEU A 172 1.80 -16.44 -3.79
C LEU A 172 1.57 -17.49 -4.89
N ILE A 173 0.74 -17.19 -5.90
CA ILE A 173 0.44 -18.13 -7.00
C ILE A 173 1.69 -18.37 -7.87
N LYS A 174 2.47 -17.31 -8.15
CA LYS A 174 3.76 -17.40 -8.84
C LYS A 174 4.74 -18.30 -8.08
N LEU A 175 4.80 -18.18 -6.75
CA LEU A 175 5.65 -19.03 -5.89
C LEU A 175 5.14 -20.46 -5.80
N ALA A 176 3.82 -20.67 -5.73
CA ALA A 176 3.20 -22.00 -5.74
C ALA A 176 3.51 -22.78 -7.03
N ARG A 177 3.56 -22.05 -8.17
CA ARG A 177 3.92 -22.57 -9.50
C ARG A 177 5.44 -22.70 -9.74
N ASP A 178 6.30 -22.07 -8.92
CA ASP A 178 7.77 -22.13 -9.09
C ASP A 178 8.29 -23.56 -8.78
N LYS A 179 8.60 -24.31 -9.86
CA LYS A 179 9.12 -25.69 -9.79
C LYS A 179 10.50 -25.79 -9.09
N LEU A 180 11.29 -24.72 -9.08
CA LEU A 180 12.60 -24.69 -8.40
C LEU A 180 12.42 -24.44 -6.90
N LEU A 181 11.53 -23.52 -6.51
CA LEU A 181 11.14 -23.34 -5.11
C LEU A 181 10.56 -24.62 -4.51
N ASN A 182 9.61 -25.25 -5.20
CA ASN A 182 8.99 -26.50 -4.75
C ASN A 182 10.03 -27.63 -4.53
N LYS A 183 11.03 -27.75 -5.42
CA LYS A 183 12.15 -28.68 -5.23
C LYS A 183 13.06 -28.28 -4.05
N ALA A 184 13.40 -27.00 -3.94
CA ALA A 184 14.26 -26.48 -2.87
C ALA A 184 13.65 -26.68 -1.47
N LEU A 185 12.37 -26.35 -1.30
CA LEU A 185 11.63 -26.60 -0.07
C LEU A 185 11.54 -28.11 0.21
N SER A 186 11.18 -28.92 -0.79
CA SER A 186 11.10 -30.39 -0.62
C SER A 186 12.44 -31.02 -0.21
N HIS A 187 13.57 -30.46 -0.66
CA HIS A 187 14.89 -30.88 -0.22
C HIS A 187 15.19 -30.40 1.20
N VAL A 188 15.16 -29.09 1.45
CA VAL A 188 15.59 -28.49 2.73
C VAL A 188 14.69 -28.90 3.90
N LEU A 189 13.39 -29.13 3.66
CA LEU A 189 12.49 -29.64 4.70
C LEU A 189 12.82 -31.09 5.10
N LYS A 190 13.28 -31.94 4.17
CA LYS A 190 13.64 -33.35 4.43
C LYS A 190 15.08 -33.53 4.91
N ASN A 191 16.01 -32.87 4.23
CA ASN A 191 17.46 -32.89 4.44
C ASN A 191 17.97 -31.47 4.75
N PRO A 192 17.63 -30.92 5.92
CA PRO A 192 18.15 -29.64 6.39
C PRO A 192 19.64 -29.75 6.77
N ASN A 193 20.39 -28.68 6.53
CA ASN A 193 21.80 -28.58 6.91
C ASN A 193 22.02 -28.84 8.39
N LYS A 194 23.15 -29.47 8.70
CA LYS A 194 23.60 -29.77 10.06
C LYS A 194 25.09 -29.45 10.20
N VAL A 195 25.47 -28.96 11.37
CA VAL A 195 26.88 -28.80 11.78
C VAL A 195 27.08 -29.57 13.07
N LEU A 196 28.07 -30.46 13.11
CA LEU A 196 28.42 -31.21 14.33
C LEU A 196 28.99 -30.24 15.38
N LYS A 197 28.14 -29.84 16.34
CA LYS A 197 28.57 -29.05 17.49
C LYS A 197 29.25 -29.98 18.49
N ARG A 198 30.42 -29.54 18.98
CA ARG A 198 31.20 -30.24 20.01
C ARG A 198 30.87 -29.61 21.36
N GLU A 199 30.33 -30.41 22.28
CA GLU A 199 29.97 -29.96 23.63
C GLU A 199 30.50 -30.91 24.71
N ARG A 200 30.90 -30.36 25.85
CA ARG A 200 31.37 -31.15 27.01
C ARG A 200 30.16 -31.64 27.81
N VAL A 201 29.92 -32.95 27.83
CA VAL A 201 28.75 -33.57 28.46
C VAL A 201 29.19 -34.70 29.38
N LEU A 202 28.50 -34.88 30.52
CA LEU A 202 28.70 -36.01 31.42
C LEU A 202 28.07 -37.29 30.82
N GLN A 203 28.86 -38.00 30.01
CA GLN A 203 28.47 -39.29 29.42
C GLN A 203 28.80 -40.45 30.36
N ASN A 204 28.13 -41.60 30.19
CA ASN A 204 28.49 -42.82 30.91
C ASN A 204 29.92 -43.25 30.55
N ILE A 205 30.66 -43.80 31.52
CA ILE A 205 32.05 -44.26 31.37
C ILE A 205 32.29 -45.14 30.13
N ALA A 206 31.30 -45.94 29.69
CA ALA A 206 31.37 -46.81 28.51
C ALA A 206 31.04 -46.12 27.16
N LYS A 207 30.77 -44.81 27.15
CA LYS A 207 30.54 -44.00 25.93
C LYS A 207 31.52 -42.82 25.78
N ALA A 208 32.24 -42.48 26.85
CA ALA A 208 33.16 -41.35 26.93
C ALA A 208 34.44 -41.61 26.11
N ASN A 209 34.36 -41.42 24.79
CA ASN A 209 35.44 -41.78 23.85
C ASN A 209 36.37 -40.62 23.47
N GLU A 210 35.86 -39.37 23.44
CA GLU A 210 36.65 -38.18 23.09
C GLU A 210 36.81 -37.27 24.31
N PHE A 211 38.06 -36.91 24.65
CA PHE A 211 38.39 -35.97 25.72
C PHE A 211 39.21 -34.81 25.14
N ASP A 212 38.82 -33.57 25.44
CA ASP A 212 39.66 -32.40 25.17
C ASP A 212 40.42 -31.95 26.43
N ALA A 213 41.27 -30.92 26.32
CA ALA A 213 42.05 -30.42 27.45
C ALA A 213 41.19 -30.02 28.67
N GLY A 214 39.98 -29.50 28.45
CA GLY A 214 39.05 -29.15 29.54
C GLY A 214 38.42 -30.39 30.19
N CYS A 215 38.07 -31.41 29.40
CA CYS A 215 37.65 -32.72 29.91
C CYS A 215 38.76 -33.40 30.73
N LEU A 216 40.01 -33.33 30.27
CA LEU A 216 41.17 -33.88 30.99
C LEU A 216 41.47 -33.11 32.28
N GLN A 217 41.40 -31.78 32.26
CA GLN A 217 41.56 -30.95 33.47
C GLN A 217 40.48 -31.27 34.52
N TRP A 218 39.21 -31.39 34.09
CA TRP A 218 38.11 -31.82 34.95
C TRP A 218 38.34 -33.23 35.51
N TYR A 219 38.82 -34.17 34.69
CA TYR A 219 39.11 -35.55 35.10
C TYR A 219 40.25 -35.63 36.13
N ILE A 220 41.31 -34.83 35.97
CA ILE A 220 42.40 -34.72 36.94
C ILE A 220 41.85 -34.24 38.30
N GLN A 221 40.96 -33.24 38.29
CA GLN A 221 40.31 -32.69 39.49
C GLN A 221 39.33 -33.64 40.20
N GLN A 222 38.85 -34.72 39.57
CA GLN A 222 37.94 -35.65 40.25
C GLN A 222 38.70 -36.49 41.29
N PRO A 223 38.13 -36.74 42.49
CA PRO A 223 38.76 -37.60 43.50
C PRO A 223 38.78 -39.08 43.07
N GLY A 224 39.71 -39.83 43.63
CA GLY A 224 39.94 -41.25 43.31
C GLY A 224 41.11 -41.48 42.35
N ASN A 225 41.61 -42.71 42.33
CA ASN A 225 42.77 -43.14 41.57
C ASN A 225 42.39 -43.92 40.30
N SER A 226 41.31 -44.73 40.34
CA SER A 226 40.83 -45.43 39.15
C SER A 226 39.81 -44.62 38.34
N LEU A 227 39.68 -44.97 37.05
CA LEU A 227 38.68 -44.42 36.13
C LEU A 227 37.25 -44.55 36.68
N ARG A 228 36.94 -45.63 37.40
CA ARG A 228 35.62 -45.88 38.01
C ARG A 228 35.38 -45.03 39.25
N GLU A 229 36.40 -44.79 40.08
CA GLU A 229 36.28 -43.88 41.24
C GLU A 229 36.06 -42.44 40.76
N LYS A 230 36.88 -41.97 39.81
CA LYS A 230 36.78 -40.62 39.21
C LYS A 230 35.45 -40.39 38.47
N ALA A 231 34.77 -41.45 38.03
CA ALA A 231 33.42 -41.39 37.44
C ALA A 231 32.29 -41.34 38.50
N GLY A 232 32.61 -41.52 39.78
CA GLY A 232 31.72 -41.47 40.93
C GLY A 232 30.59 -42.49 40.92
N HIS A 233 29.69 -42.41 41.92
CA HIS A 233 28.51 -43.30 42.00
C HIS A 233 27.62 -43.27 40.73
N LYS A 234 27.63 -42.16 39.97
CA LYS A 234 26.86 -42.01 38.74
C LYS A 234 27.52 -42.65 37.51
N GLN A 235 28.76 -43.14 37.63
CA GLN A 235 29.59 -43.73 36.56
C GLN A 235 29.59 -42.89 35.27
N LYS A 236 29.83 -41.57 35.42
CA LYS A 236 29.87 -40.61 34.32
C LYS A 236 31.17 -39.79 34.31
N LEU A 237 31.69 -39.52 33.12
CA LEU A 237 32.86 -38.69 32.87
C LEU A 237 32.53 -37.55 31.90
N LEU A 238 33.13 -36.38 32.12
CA LEU A 238 33.02 -35.25 31.20
C LEU A 238 33.80 -35.55 29.92
N SER A 239 33.11 -35.62 28.80
CA SER A 239 33.65 -36.00 27.49
C SER A 239 33.00 -35.18 26.38
N MET A 240 33.65 -35.15 25.21
CA MET A 240 33.19 -34.42 24.03
C MET A 240 32.07 -35.19 23.33
N SER A 241 30.84 -34.72 23.49
CA SER A 241 29.72 -35.14 22.66
C SER A 241 29.77 -34.39 21.34
N ARG A 242 29.68 -35.10 20.22
CA ARG A 242 29.31 -34.53 18.93
C ARG A 242 27.79 -34.62 18.82
N GLN A 243 27.12 -33.49 18.62
CA GLN A 243 25.67 -33.44 18.41
C GLN A 243 25.36 -32.67 17.12
N ASP A 244 24.33 -33.10 16.41
CA ASP A 244 23.82 -32.40 15.25
C ASP A 244 23.21 -31.05 15.68
N ASN A 245 23.94 -29.94 15.48
CA ASN A 245 23.35 -28.61 15.62
C ASN A 245 22.77 -28.16 14.27
N ILE A 246 21.50 -27.80 14.32
CA ILE A 246 20.63 -27.61 13.16
C ILE A 246 19.91 -26.26 13.22
N ASN A 247 20.11 -25.52 14.31
CA ASN A 247 19.66 -24.14 14.50
C ASN A 247 20.56 -23.14 13.74
N LEU A 248 20.81 -23.45 12.47
CA LEU A 248 21.66 -22.69 11.55
C LEU A 248 20.87 -21.54 10.93
N LEU A 249 21.57 -20.48 10.51
CA LEU A 249 20.93 -19.28 9.97
C LEU A 249 20.13 -19.59 8.70
N GLU A 250 20.62 -20.45 7.81
CA GLU A 250 19.90 -20.87 6.60
C GLU A 250 18.64 -21.70 6.91
N ASN A 251 18.64 -22.49 7.99
CA ASN A 251 17.47 -23.24 8.44
C ASN A 251 16.45 -22.31 9.10
N ARG A 252 16.89 -21.31 9.87
CA ARG A 252 16.03 -20.25 10.44
C ARG A 252 15.34 -19.43 9.34
N VAL A 253 16.09 -19.03 8.30
CA VAL A 253 15.52 -18.39 7.09
C VAL A 253 14.49 -19.31 6.43
N SER A 254 14.82 -20.59 6.25
CA SER A 254 13.92 -21.55 5.59
C SER A 254 12.63 -21.76 6.37
N LYS A 255 12.69 -21.84 7.71
CA LYS A 255 11.52 -21.88 8.59
C LYS A 255 10.67 -20.62 8.42
N TRP A 256 11.27 -19.43 8.53
CA TRP A 256 10.57 -18.15 8.37
C TRP A 256 9.85 -18.02 7.02
N VAL A 257 10.51 -18.43 5.92
CA VAL A 257 9.92 -18.41 4.58
C VAL A 257 8.70 -19.33 4.52
N CYS A 258 8.79 -20.55 5.04
CA CYS A 258 7.68 -21.48 5.08
C CYS A 258 6.51 -20.98 5.95
N ASP A 259 6.79 -20.49 7.16
CA ASP A 259 5.78 -19.95 8.08
C ASP A 259 5.03 -18.78 7.42
N LYS A 260 5.77 -17.85 6.80
CA LYS A 260 5.19 -16.71 6.05
C LYS A 260 4.35 -17.17 4.85
N LEU A 261 4.79 -18.19 4.11
CA LEU A 261 4.03 -18.76 2.98
C LEU A 261 2.74 -19.46 3.45
N ILE A 262 2.76 -20.18 4.58
CA ILE A 262 1.56 -20.78 5.17
C ILE A 262 0.57 -19.68 5.59
N HIS A 263 1.04 -18.62 6.25
CA HIS A 263 0.19 -17.49 6.63
C HIS A 263 -0.44 -16.77 5.41
N LEU A 264 0.33 -16.57 4.33
CA LEU A 264 -0.19 -15.99 3.09
C LEU A 264 -1.21 -16.93 2.40
N ALA A 265 -0.96 -18.24 2.41
CA ALA A 265 -1.92 -19.21 1.88
C ALA A 265 -3.21 -19.28 2.70
N HIS A 266 -3.13 -19.25 4.04
CA HIS A 266 -4.32 -19.15 4.91
C HIS A 266 -5.13 -17.89 4.62
N ALA A 267 -4.47 -16.73 4.50
CA ALA A 267 -5.14 -15.50 4.14
C ALA A 267 -5.81 -15.60 2.76
N TYR A 268 -5.10 -16.07 1.74
CA TYR A 268 -5.66 -16.24 0.39
C TYR A 268 -6.86 -17.20 0.36
N LEU A 269 -6.79 -18.35 1.03
CA LEU A 269 -7.85 -19.36 1.04
C LEU A 269 -9.06 -18.93 1.89
N ARG A 270 -8.83 -18.19 2.99
CA ARG A 270 -9.89 -17.53 3.78
C ARG A 270 -10.65 -16.53 2.92
N ASP A 271 -9.91 -15.64 2.28
CA ASP A 271 -10.43 -14.49 1.56
C ASP A 271 -11.07 -14.87 0.21
N ASN A 272 -10.64 -15.96 -0.44
CA ASN A 272 -11.17 -16.45 -1.72
C ASN A 272 -12.05 -17.71 -1.59
N LYS A 273 -12.62 -17.96 -0.40
CA LYS A 273 -13.41 -19.16 -0.07
C LYS A 273 -14.58 -19.44 -1.04
N ASN A 274 -15.16 -18.40 -1.63
CA ASN A 274 -16.27 -18.51 -2.59
C ASN A 274 -15.84 -19.15 -3.93
N TYR A 275 -14.54 -19.11 -4.26
CA TYR A 275 -13.97 -19.65 -5.49
C TYR A 275 -13.22 -20.97 -5.27
N CYS A 276 -13.70 -21.78 -4.33
CA CYS A 276 -13.02 -22.99 -3.84
C CYS A 276 -12.83 -24.10 -4.89
N SER A 277 -13.55 -24.04 -6.00
CA SER A 277 -13.45 -24.91 -7.17
C SER A 277 -12.42 -24.46 -8.21
N SER A 278 -11.86 -23.24 -8.11
CA SER A 278 -10.91 -22.71 -9.09
C SER A 278 -9.53 -23.37 -9.02
N ASP A 279 -8.89 -23.57 -10.18
CA ASP A 279 -7.54 -24.15 -10.26
C ASP A 279 -6.54 -23.41 -9.38
N LYS A 280 -6.56 -22.06 -9.39
CA LYS A 280 -5.70 -21.21 -8.55
C LYS A 280 -5.93 -21.47 -7.04
N TYR A 281 -7.16 -21.69 -6.60
CA TYR A 281 -7.46 -22.04 -5.20
C TYR A 281 -6.94 -23.44 -4.85
N LEU A 282 -7.16 -24.42 -5.74
CA LEU A 282 -6.69 -25.80 -5.55
C LEU A 282 -5.16 -25.90 -5.55
N GLU A 283 -4.47 -25.14 -6.42
CA GLU A 283 -3.02 -25.00 -6.44
C GLU A 283 -2.49 -24.49 -5.09
N VAL A 284 -2.99 -23.34 -4.62
CA VAL A 284 -2.55 -22.72 -3.35
C VAL A 284 -2.82 -23.66 -2.16
N ARG A 285 -3.98 -24.33 -2.14
CA ARG A 285 -4.32 -25.34 -1.11
C ARG A 285 -3.36 -26.54 -1.15
N SER A 286 -2.97 -27.01 -2.34
CA SER A 286 -1.99 -28.10 -2.49
C SER A 286 -0.58 -27.68 -2.05
N PHE A 287 -0.24 -26.40 -2.25
CA PHE A 287 1.05 -25.81 -1.89
C PHE A 287 1.17 -25.61 -0.37
N GLU A 288 0.12 -25.09 0.29
CA GLU A 288 0.04 -25.01 1.76
C GLU A 288 0.27 -26.39 2.40
N ALA A 289 -0.51 -27.39 1.98
CA ALA A 289 -0.42 -28.75 2.51
C ALA A 289 0.99 -29.36 2.35
N ARG A 290 1.64 -29.12 1.20
CA ARG A 290 2.99 -29.59 0.87
C ARG A 290 4.08 -28.98 1.75
N ILE A 291 3.93 -27.72 2.16
CA ILE A 291 4.88 -27.03 3.05
C ILE A 291 4.61 -27.38 4.51
N LYS A 292 3.33 -27.40 4.92
CA LYS A 292 2.88 -27.56 6.30
C LYS A 292 3.16 -28.95 6.88
N ALA A 293 2.86 -30.02 6.13
CA ALA A 293 3.01 -31.38 6.65
C ALA A 293 4.47 -31.73 7.06
N PRO A 294 5.51 -31.45 6.25
CA PRO A 294 6.90 -31.67 6.68
C PRO A 294 7.32 -30.82 7.89
N ILE A 295 6.76 -29.63 8.10
CA ILE A 295 7.15 -28.76 9.23
C ILE A 295 6.54 -29.27 10.53
N THR A 296 5.30 -29.76 10.51
CA THR A 296 4.69 -30.42 11.67
C THR A 296 5.36 -31.77 11.98
N GLN A 297 5.91 -32.46 10.98
CA GLN A 297 6.49 -33.81 11.14
C GLN A 297 8.01 -33.82 11.44
N ASN A 298 8.78 -32.84 10.94
CA ASN A 298 10.23 -32.85 11.05
C ASN A 298 10.73 -31.93 12.18
N PHE A 299 12.00 -32.09 12.56
CA PHE A 299 12.63 -31.38 13.68
C PHE A 299 12.79 -29.84 13.49
N LEU A 300 12.23 -29.24 12.44
CA LEU A 300 12.33 -27.80 12.21
C LEU A 300 11.54 -26.98 13.26
N ASN A 301 10.76 -27.67 14.09
CA ASN A 301 10.24 -27.14 15.35
C ASN A 301 11.36 -26.79 16.35
N GLU A 302 12.47 -27.54 16.36
CA GLU A 302 13.67 -27.29 17.21
C GLU A 302 14.51 -26.10 16.71
N VAL A 303 14.39 -25.72 15.43
CA VAL A 303 15.02 -24.50 14.88
C VAL A 303 14.33 -23.28 15.50
N SER A 304 15.10 -22.41 16.14
CA SER A 304 14.55 -21.27 16.88
C SER A 304 13.93 -20.23 15.96
N SER A 305 12.65 -19.92 16.19
CA SER A 305 11.94 -18.83 15.53
C SER A 305 12.43 -17.49 16.08
N CYS A 306 13.47 -16.91 15.46
CA CYS A 306 14.13 -15.71 15.98
C CYS A 306 14.41 -14.66 14.89
N GLU A 307 14.01 -13.42 15.21
CA GLU A 307 14.42 -12.11 14.70
C GLU A 307 14.19 -11.75 13.22
N HIS A 308 13.94 -10.46 13.00
CA HIS A 308 13.78 -9.83 11.69
C HIS A 308 15.16 -9.36 11.18
N HIS A 309 15.36 -9.43 9.85
CA HIS A 309 16.60 -9.07 9.14
C HIS A 309 17.76 -10.07 9.29
N PHE A 310 17.72 -11.15 8.51
CA PHE A 310 18.89 -12.01 8.32
C PHE A 310 19.92 -11.35 7.39
N LYS A 311 21.21 -11.50 7.70
CA LYS A 311 22.31 -11.23 6.74
C LYS A 311 22.62 -12.52 5.97
N PRO A 312 22.87 -12.47 4.65
CA PRO A 312 23.19 -13.67 3.88
C PRO A 312 24.51 -14.29 4.34
N ASN A 313 24.53 -15.62 4.49
CA ASN A 313 25.76 -16.40 4.67
C ASN A 313 26.16 -17.08 3.34
N PHE A 314 27.36 -17.69 3.30
CA PHE A 314 27.84 -18.38 2.10
C PHE A 314 26.88 -19.47 1.60
N VAL A 315 26.22 -20.19 2.52
CA VAL A 315 25.23 -21.23 2.20
C VAL A 315 24.03 -20.65 1.46
N LEU A 316 23.42 -19.58 1.96
CA LEU A 316 22.29 -18.89 1.31
C LEU A 316 22.67 -18.29 -0.05
N MET A 317 23.94 -17.95 -0.27
CA MET A 317 24.40 -17.39 -1.55
C MET A 317 24.76 -18.45 -2.60
N GLN A 318 25.32 -19.59 -2.18
CA GLN A 318 25.93 -20.57 -3.09
C GLN A 318 25.19 -21.91 -3.18
N HIS A 319 24.60 -22.40 -2.08
CA HIS A 319 23.96 -23.71 -2.10
C HIS A 319 22.61 -23.65 -2.83
N VAL A 320 22.50 -24.36 -3.97
CA VAL A 320 21.38 -24.30 -4.93
C VAL A 320 20.00 -24.16 -4.28
N HIS A 321 19.64 -25.07 -3.36
CA HIS A 321 18.33 -25.01 -2.70
C HIS A 321 18.14 -23.80 -1.77
N TYR A 322 19.08 -23.53 -0.87
CA TYR A 322 19.03 -22.37 0.02
C TYR A 322 19.09 -21.04 -0.74
N ARG A 323 19.74 -20.97 -1.90
CA ARG A 323 19.74 -19.78 -2.78
C ARG A 323 18.36 -19.47 -3.35
N HIS A 324 17.57 -20.47 -3.72
CA HIS A 324 16.18 -20.25 -4.12
C HIS A 324 15.30 -19.80 -2.94
N ILE A 325 15.50 -20.38 -1.76
CA ILE A 325 14.79 -19.96 -0.53
C ILE A 325 15.18 -18.52 -0.15
N TRP A 326 16.45 -18.14 -0.30
CA TRP A 326 16.94 -16.78 -0.06
C TRP A 326 16.33 -15.75 -1.02
N ARG A 327 16.22 -16.09 -2.32
CA ARG A 327 15.52 -15.24 -3.30
C ARG A 327 14.08 -14.98 -2.86
N VAL A 328 13.38 -16.02 -2.39
CA VAL A 328 11.99 -15.91 -1.93
C VAL A 328 11.86 -15.20 -0.58
N TYR A 329 12.84 -15.32 0.33
CA TYR A 329 12.94 -14.47 1.51
C TYR A 329 13.00 -12.99 1.13
N GLN A 330 13.82 -12.64 0.13
CA GLN A 330 13.92 -11.27 -0.38
C GLN A 330 12.60 -10.82 -1.04
N GLU A 331 11.99 -11.63 -1.92
CA GLU A 331 10.69 -11.32 -2.54
C GLU A 331 9.59 -11.07 -1.48
N LEU A 332 9.51 -11.91 -0.44
CA LEU A 332 8.53 -11.78 0.65
C LEU A 332 8.79 -10.59 1.60
N ARG A 333 10.06 -10.24 1.86
CA ARG A 333 10.41 -9.03 2.62
C ARG A 333 10.12 -7.76 1.83
N ASN A 334 10.30 -7.78 0.52
CA ASN A 334 9.95 -6.64 -0.34
C ASN A 334 8.42 -6.46 -0.44
N GLN A 335 7.65 -7.55 -0.58
CA GLN A 335 6.19 -7.49 -0.50
C GLN A 335 5.72 -6.92 0.84
N GLN A 336 6.34 -7.33 1.96
CA GLN A 336 6.02 -6.75 3.27
C GLN A 336 6.34 -5.24 3.34
N LYS A 337 7.51 -4.80 2.84
CA LYS A 337 7.86 -3.37 2.78
C LYS A 337 6.84 -2.57 1.94
N ILE A 338 6.37 -3.13 0.83
CA ILE A 338 5.33 -2.51 -0.02
C ILE A 338 3.99 -2.42 0.74
N GLU A 339 3.58 -3.48 1.45
CA GLU A 339 2.41 -3.43 2.34
C GLU A 339 2.58 -2.35 3.42
N ASP A 340 3.70 -2.33 4.14
CA ASP A 340 3.96 -1.41 5.25
C ASP A 340 3.96 0.08 4.78
N GLU A 341 4.57 0.41 3.64
CA GLU A 341 4.49 1.75 3.04
C GLU A 341 3.09 2.07 2.47
N CYS A 342 2.36 1.09 1.93
CA CYS A 342 0.96 1.33 1.52
C CYS A 342 0.05 1.61 2.73
N TRP A 343 0.32 0.97 3.87
CA TRP A 343 -0.33 1.26 5.14
C TRP A 343 -0.05 2.67 5.67
N LYS A 344 1.05 3.29 5.25
CA LYS A 344 1.41 4.69 5.56
C LYS A 344 0.80 5.71 4.59
N TRP A 345 0.51 5.29 3.35
CA TRP A 345 0.06 6.15 2.25
C TRP A 345 -1.31 5.75 1.66
N GLN A 346 -2.19 5.15 2.44
CA GLN A 346 -3.47 4.55 2.01
C GLN A 346 -4.35 5.51 1.17
N THR A 347 -4.42 6.78 1.54
CA THR A 347 -5.17 7.81 0.78
C THR A 347 -4.57 8.02 -0.62
N ASN A 348 -3.24 8.05 -0.74
CA ASN A 348 -2.58 8.19 -2.03
C ASN A 348 -2.79 6.94 -2.88
N LEU A 349 -2.64 5.75 -2.30
CA LEU A 349 -2.95 4.47 -2.96
C LEU A 349 -4.39 4.44 -3.48
N TRP A 350 -5.36 4.94 -2.70
CA TRP A 350 -6.76 5.10 -3.14
C TRP A 350 -6.91 6.05 -4.33
N CYS A 351 -6.32 7.25 -4.26
CA CYS A 351 -6.31 8.19 -5.39
C CYS A 351 -5.65 7.57 -6.64
N GLU A 352 -4.53 6.87 -6.51
CA GLU A 352 -3.86 6.18 -7.62
C GLU A 352 -4.76 5.11 -8.25
N THR A 353 -5.49 4.34 -7.44
CA THR A 353 -6.49 3.36 -7.92
C THR A 353 -7.63 4.08 -8.66
N GLY A 354 -8.18 5.14 -8.07
CA GLY A 354 -9.24 5.93 -8.66
C GLY A 354 -8.87 6.53 -10.02
N ARG A 355 -7.65 7.05 -10.16
CA ARG A 355 -7.08 7.57 -11.42
C ARG A 355 -7.02 6.52 -12.52
N GLN A 356 -6.53 5.32 -12.18
CA GLN A 356 -6.48 4.19 -13.10
C GLN A 356 -7.88 3.79 -13.59
N LEU A 357 -8.85 3.73 -12.68
CA LEU A 357 -10.24 3.43 -13.00
C LEU A 357 -10.88 4.52 -13.87
N MET A 358 -10.66 5.81 -13.55
CA MET A 358 -11.17 6.92 -14.36
C MET A 358 -10.52 6.97 -15.76
N GLY A 359 -9.23 6.68 -15.89
CA GLY A 359 -8.58 6.56 -17.21
C GLY A 359 -9.08 5.35 -18.01
N ALA A 360 -9.34 4.22 -17.35
CA ALA A 360 -10.01 3.07 -17.94
C ALA A 360 -11.44 3.40 -18.39
N ILE A 361 -12.21 4.16 -17.60
CA ILE A 361 -13.56 4.65 -17.94
C ILE A 361 -13.50 5.60 -19.14
N MET A 362 -12.62 6.60 -19.17
CA MET A 362 -12.53 7.53 -20.32
C MET A 362 -12.17 6.78 -21.62
N THR A 363 -11.33 5.75 -21.52
CA THR A 363 -10.99 4.85 -22.65
C THR A 363 -12.11 3.90 -23.02
N LEU A 364 -13.00 3.55 -22.08
CA LEU A 364 -14.25 2.84 -22.36
C LEU A 364 -15.23 3.74 -23.08
N VAL A 365 -15.46 4.94 -22.53
CA VAL A 365 -16.34 5.97 -23.10
C VAL A 365 -15.96 6.22 -24.55
N SER A 366 -14.66 6.42 -24.81
CA SER A 366 -14.16 6.67 -26.16
C SER A 366 -14.14 5.46 -27.10
N SER A 367 -14.74 4.34 -26.69
CA SER A 367 -14.86 3.10 -27.47
C SER A 367 -16.27 2.53 -27.54
N LYS A 368 -17.24 3.15 -26.84
CA LYS A 368 -18.67 2.78 -26.86
C LYS A 368 -19.58 3.91 -27.35
N PHE A 369 -19.18 5.16 -27.16
CA PHE A 369 -20.03 6.34 -27.34
C PHE A 369 -19.47 7.31 -28.39
N LYS A 370 -20.15 8.43 -28.64
CA LYS A 370 -19.76 9.48 -29.62
C LYS A 370 -18.55 10.33 -29.22
N ILE A 371 -17.65 9.81 -28.40
CA ILE A 371 -16.45 10.52 -27.96
C ILE A 371 -15.25 9.86 -28.62
N SER A 372 -14.62 10.54 -29.58
CA SER A 372 -13.47 10.05 -30.31
C SER A 372 -12.15 10.34 -29.57
N LEU A 373 -11.21 9.40 -29.59
CA LEU A 373 -9.87 9.59 -29.03
C LEU A 373 -9.01 10.39 -30.03
N MET A 374 -8.48 11.55 -29.62
CA MET A 374 -7.58 12.36 -30.47
C MET A 374 -6.11 11.97 -30.28
N GLY A 375 -5.73 11.58 -29.07
CA GLY A 375 -4.38 11.10 -28.73
C GLY A 375 -4.45 9.89 -27.80
N ASP A 376 -3.57 8.91 -28.01
CA ASP A 376 -3.44 7.74 -27.15
C ASP A 376 -2.14 7.84 -26.35
N SER A 377 -2.25 8.12 -25.05
CA SER A 377 -1.09 8.25 -24.17
C SER A 377 -0.69 6.88 -23.59
N SER A 378 0.51 6.81 -23.01
CA SER A 378 0.94 5.66 -22.22
C SER A 378 1.36 6.12 -20.85
N PHE A 379 0.85 5.47 -19.81
CA PHE A 379 1.26 5.73 -18.43
C PHE A 379 2.37 4.75 -18.02
N TYR A 380 3.13 5.11 -16.99
CA TYR A 380 4.21 4.30 -16.46
C TYR A 380 3.85 3.81 -15.06
N LEU A 381 3.94 2.50 -14.82
CA LEU A 381 3.71 1.89 -13.51
C LEU A 381 5.04 1.53 -12.83
N LYS A 382 5.21 2.01 -11.60
CA LYS A 382 6.35 1.66 -10.75
C LYS A 382 6.20 0.25 -10.15
N GLN A 383 7.33 -0.44 -9.97
CA GLN A 383 7.38 -1.72 -9.24
C GLN A 383 7.34 -1.56 -7.70
N GLU A 384 7.66 -0.37 -7.19
CA GLU A 384 7.49 0.03 -5.79
C GLU A 384 6.95 1.48 -5.74
N GLN A 385 6.07 1.79 -4.79
CA GLN A 385 5.55 3.14 -4.63
C GLN A 385 6.64 4.12 -4.14
N LEU A 386 6.51 5.39 -4.51
CA LEU A 386 7.27 6.50 -3.91
C LEU A 386 6.27 7.47 -3.27
N ASP A 387 6.30 7.59 -1.94
CA ASP A 387 5.38 8.42 -1.15
C ASP A 387 3.89 8.22 -1.49
N GLY A 388 3.52 6.96 -1.75
CA GLY A 388 2.16 6.55 -2.13
C GLY A 388 1.84 6.65 -3.62
N PHE A 389 2.72 7.18 -4.46
CA PHE A 389 2.52 7.26 -5.90
C PHE A 389 3.03 5.99 -6.61
N TRP A 390 2.17 5.44 -7.46
CA TRP A 390 2.41 4.22 -8.25
C TRP A 390 2.59 4.52 -9.74
N GLN A 391 2.10 5.67 -10.20
CA GLN A 391 2.23 6.13 -11.58
C GLN A 391 3.36 7.17 -11.75
N GLU A 392 3.73 7.42 -13.01
CA GLU A 392 4.54 8.56 -13.46
C GLU A 392 3.87 9.19 -14.68
N SER A 393 4.08 10.50 -14.86
CA SER A 393 3.48 11.31 -15.92
C SER A 393 3.91 10.84 -17.32
N PRO A 394 3.03 10.84 -18.34
CA PRO A 394 1.64 11.32 -18.34
C PRO A 394 0.65 10.34 -17.71
N ILE A 395 -0.32 10.87 -16.94
CA ILE A 395 -1.23 10.07 -16.11
C ILE A 395 -2.69 10.09 -16.62
N THR A 396 -2.94 10.72 -17.77
CA THR A 396 -4.28 10.81 -18.37
C THR A 396 -4.31 10.30 -19.84
N PRO A 397 -5.30 9.47 -20.23
CA PRO A 397 -5.63 9.21 -21.63
C PRO A 397 -6.22 10.46 -22.30
N GLY A 398 -6.19 10.48 -23.64
CA GLY A 398 -6.73 11.55 -24.45
C GLY A 398 -5.65 12.50 -25.01
N PRO A 399 -6.03 13.72 -25.46
CA PRO A 399 -7.37 14.31 -25.36
C PRO A 399 -8.43 13.59 -26.21
N PHE A 400 -9.69 13.96 -26.00
CA PHE A 400 -10.85 13.38 -26.69
C PHE A 400 -11.67 14.46 -27.42
N ARG A 401 -12.55 14.07 -28.34
CA ARG A 401 -13.45 14.95 -29.08
C ARG A 401 -14.86 14.39 -29.17
N SER A 402 -15.82 15.19 -28.75
CA SER A 402 -17.27 15.00 -28.87
C SER A 402 -17.84 15.78 -30.06
N ASP A 403 -19.12 15.58 -30.38
CA ASP A 403 -19.88 16.42 -31.34
C ASP A 403 -19.86 17.91 -30.95
N LEU A 404 -19.82 18.22 -29.64
CA LEU A 404 -19.90 19.58 -29.09
C LEU A 404 -18.56 20.31 -28.94
N GLY A 405 -17.44 19.58 -28.86
CA GLY A 405 -16.13 20.16 -28.55
C GLY A 405 -15.05 19.16 -28.11
N ILE A 406 -13.90 19.70 -27.68
CA ILE A 406 -12.73 18.94 -27.20
C ILE A 406 -12.86 18.70 -25.70
N ILE A 407 -12.60 17.47 -25.24
CA ILE A 407 -12.58 17.07 -23.84
C ILE A 407 -11.13 16.79 -23.42
N GLU A 408 -10.64 17.61 -22.50
CA GLU A 408 -9.34 17.49 -21.83
C GLU A 408 -9.53 16.73 -20.51
N TYR A 409 -8.60 15.82 -20.19
CA TYR A 409 -8.56 15.09 -18.92
C TYR A 409 -7.23 15.37 -18.23
N ILE A 410 -7.31 15.93 -17.03
CA ILE A 410 -6.20 16.57 -16.31
C ILE A 410 -6.03 15.91 -14.95
N ASP A 411 -4.83 15.42 -14.60
CA ASP A 411 -4.46 15.10 -13.22
C ASP A 411 -3.88 16.37 -12.58
N LEU A 412 -4.39 16.77 -11.42
CA LEU A 412 -3.99 18.03 -10.76
C LEU A 412 -2.58 17.94 -10.09
N ARG A 413 -1.81 16.90 -10.43
CA ARG A 413 -0.36 16.79 -10.16
C ARG A 413 0.51 17.20 -11.35
N ASP A 414 -0.02 17.12 -12.57
CA ASP A 414 0.74 17.43 -13.80
C ASP A 414 0.79 18.96 -13.96
N GLY A 415 1.77 19.58 -13.27
CA GLY A 415 1.82 21.02 -12.98
C GLY A 415 2.15 21.96 -14.14
N ASP A 416 2.23 21.46 -15.37
CA ASP A 416 2.62 22.23 -16.58
C ASP A 416 1.46 23.03 -17.21
N ILE A 417 0.43 23.38 -16.41
CA ILE A 417 -0.77 24.07 -16.91
C ILE A 417 -0.97 25.38 -16.13
N GLU A 418 -0.62 26.50 -16.76
CA GLU A 418 -0.82 27.86 -16.25
C GLU A 418 -2.31 28.22 -16.18
N SER A 419 -2.99 27.84 -15.10
CA SER A 419 -4.40 28.19 -14.91
C SER A 419 -4.80 28.31 -13.43
N TYR A 420 -5.24 29.50 -13.05
CA TYR A 420 -5.79 29.84 -11.73
C TYR A 420 -6.95 28.92 -11.30
N LEU A 421 -7.72 28.38 -12.26
CA LEU A 421 -8.73 27.34 -12.02
C LEU A 421 -8.15 26.10 -11.35
N LEU A 422 -6.96 25.65 -11.78
CA LEU A 422 -6.36 24.39 -11.32
C LEU A 422 -5.76 24.53 -9.92
N ASP A 423 -5.13 25.67 -9.61
CA ASP A 423 -4.72 26.02 -8.24
C ASP A 423 -5.90 26.01 -7.27
N TRP A 424 -7.05 26.58 -7.68
CA TRP A 424 -8.28 26.52 -6.89
C TRP A 424 -8.82 25.10 -6.76
N MET A 425 -8.95 24.33 -7.84
CA MET A 425 -9.44 22.94 -7.76
C MET A 425 -8.54 22.06 -6.87
N LEU A 426 -7.22 22.19 -7.00
CA LEU A 426 -6.24 21.50 -6.15
C LEU A 426 -6.34 21.93 -4.67
N THR A 427 -6.56 23.22 -4.41
CA THR A 427 -6.82 23.79 -3.08
C THR A 427 -8.09 23.24 -2.45
N LEU A 428 -9.14 23.04 -3.27
CA LEU A 428 -10.41 22.41 -2.88
C LEU A 428 -10.31 20.87 -2.75
N GLY A 429 -9.08 20.33 -2.81
CA GLY A 429 -8.79 18.92 -2.61
C GLY A 429 -9.14 18.02 -3.79
N CYS A 430 -9.47 18.58 -4.96
CA CYS A 430 -9.69 17.81 -6.17
C CYS A 430 -8.40 17.08 -6.59
N GLN A 431 -8.56 15.92 -7.24
CA GLN A 431 -7.42 15.16 -7.78
C GLN A 431 -7.36 15.18 -9.30
N GLN A 432 -8.50 15.26 -9.99
CA GLN A 432 -8.57 15.24 -11.46
C GLN A 432 -9.73 16.08 -11.98
N LEU A 433 -9.57 16.64 -13.18
CA LEU A 433 -10.57 17.46 -13.84
C LEU A 433 -10.81 16.96 -15.26
N LEU A 434 -12.08 16.73 -15.62
CA LEU A 434 -12.52 16.66 -17.00
C LEU A 434 -13.02 18.05 -17.42
N ARG A 435 -12.51 18.57 -18.55
CA ARG A 435 -12.84 19.90 -19.07
C ARG A 435 -13.23 19.79 -20.53
N GLN A 436 -14.49 20.07 -20.88
CA GLN A 436 -14.90 20.21 -22.27
C GLN A 436 -14.89 21.69 -22.67
N LYS A 437 -14.14 22.03 -23.71
CA LYS A 437 -14.20 23.32 -24.42
C LYS A 437 -15.12 23.13 -25.62
N ARG A 438 -16.27 23.80 -25.62
CA ARG A 438 -17.26 23.70 -26.69
C ARG A 438 -17.01 24.70 -27.81
N ASN A 439 -17.61 24.44 -28.96
CA ASN A 439 -17.57 25.32 -30.14
C ASN A 439 -18.36 26.64 -29.97
N ASP A 440 -19.06 26.83 -28.83
CA ASP A 440 -19.91 27.99 -28.52
C ASP A 440 -19.40 28.82 -27.31
N ASP A 441 -18.08 28.80 -27.07
CA ASP A 441 -17.37 29.49 -25.96
C ASP A 441 -17.90 29.18 -24.54
N ARG A 442 -18.58 28.03 -24.42
CA ARG A 442 -18.98 27.44 -23.14
C ARG A 442 -17.97 26.39 -22.70
N GLU A 443 -17.71 26.32 -21.41
CA GLU A 443 -16.88 25.29 -20.82
C GLU A 443 -17.66 24.44 -19.81
N PHE A 444 -17.48 23.13 -19.87
CA PHE A 444 -18.09 22.18 -18.94
C PHE A 444 -16.97 21.58 -18.10
N LEU A 445 -17.05 21.77 -16.78
CA LEU A 445 -16.06 21.35 -15.81
C LEU A 445 -16.62 20.23 -14.94
N MET A 446 -15.95 19.09 -14.96
CA MET A 446 -16.29 17.92 -14.16
C MET A 446 -15.11 17.56 -13.24
N PRO A 447 -14.98 18.23 -12.08
CA PRO A 447 -14.00 17.88 -11.08
C PRO A 447 -14.34 16.55 -10.40
N ILE A 448 -13.31 15.71 -10.25
CA ILE A 448 -13.38 14.36 -9.73
C ILE A 448 -12.57 14.31 -8.44
N TRP A 449 -13.13 13.64 -7.45
CA TRP A 449 -12.50 13.47 -6.15
C TRP A 449 -12.55 12.03 -5.64
N PHE A 450 -11.53 11.65 -4.86
CA PHE A 450 -11.34 10.31 -4.31
C PHE A 450 -11.36 10.29 -2.76
N TRP A 451 -12.42 9.75 -2.16
CA TRP A 451 -12.58 9.66 -0.71
C TRP A 451 -12.21 8.29 -0.13
N HIS A 452 -11.12 8.26 0.64
CA HIS A 452 -10.70 7.07 1.38
C HIS A 452 -11.26 7.06 2.81
N ALA A 453 -12.44 6.46 2.95
CA ALA A 453 -13.22 6.41 4.19
C ALA A 453 -12.71 5.31 5.15
N THR A 454 -12.16 5.72 6.30
CA THR A 454 -11.50 4.83 7.27
C THR A 454 -11.90 5.13 8.73
N GLY A 455 -13.19 5.34 8.99
CA GLY A 455 -13.75 5.61 10.33
C GLY A 455 -15.28 5.65 10.33
N ASP A 456 -15.92 5.76 11.50
CA ASP A 456 -17.39 5.82 11.63
C ASP A 456 -17.95 7.25 11.76
N GLU A 457 -17.14 8.20 12.21
CA GLU A 457 -17.66 9.38 12.93
C GLU A 457 -17.97 10.58 12.03
N VAL A 458 -17.42 10.64 10.81
CA VAL A 458 -17.84 11.64 9.83
C VAL A 458 -18.86 11.07 8.86
N LYS A 459 -19.97 11.79 8.77
CA LYS A 459 -21.08 11.50 7.87
C LYS A 459 -20.66 11.91 6.46
N LEU A 460 -20.78 10.98 5.52
CA LEU A 460 -20.54 11.20 4.08
C LEU A 460 -21.19 12.51 3.56
N ASP A 461 -22.36 12.87 4.09
CA ASP A 461 -23.08 14.09 3.73
C ASP A 461 -22.40 15.40 4.16
N GLU A 462 -21.62 15.41 5.25
CA GLU A 462 -20.80 16.56 5.63
C GLU A 462 -19.68 16.79 4.61
N TYR A 463 -19.01 15.71 4.19
CA TYR A 463 -18.00 15.77 3.14
C TYR A 463 -18.61 16.27 1.83
N ARG A 464 -19.72 15.66 1.37
CA ARG A 464 -20.48 16.10 0.18
C ARG A 464 -20.89 17.57 0.25
N THR A 465 -21.36 18.04 1.40
CA THR A 465 -21.76 19.45 1.61
C THR A 465 -20.58 20.39 1.38
N ARG A 466 -19.42 20.10 1.98
CA ARG A 466 -18.21 20.90 1.74
C ARG A 466 -17.69 20.85 0.29
N CYS A 467 -17.93 19.75 -0.43
CA CYS A 467 -17.63 19.68 -1.87
C CYS A 467 -18.54 20.64 -2.69
N LEU A 468 -19.82 20.75 -2.31
CA LEU A 468 -20.77 21.66 -2.93
C LEU A 468 -20.48 23.13 -2.57
N GLU A 469 -20.09 23.41 -1.32
CA GLU A 469 -19.59 24.72 -0.89
C GLU A 469 -18.34 25.12 -1.69
N ALA A 470 -17.36 24.22 -1.81
CA ALA A 470 -16.15 24.42 -2.60
C ALA A 470 -16.45 24.80 -4.06
N LEU A 471 -17.36 24.06 -4.72
CA LEU A 471 -17.82 24.37 -6.07
C LEU A 471 -18.53 25.73 -6.14
N THR A 472 -19.45 25.99 -5.20
CA THR A 472 -20.22 27.25 -5.12
C THR A 472 -19.32 28.49 -4.91
N ILE A 473 -18.22 28.34 -4.16
CA ILE A 473 -17.23 29.41 -3.94
C ILE A 473 -16.35 29.62 -5.17
N SER A 474 -15.95 28.55 -5.86
CA SER A 474 -15.09 28.65 -7.04
C SER A 474 -15.80 29.19 -8.29
N LEU A 475 -17.08 28.84 -8.50
CA LEU A 475 -17.86 29.25 -9.68
C LEU A 475 -17.80 30.77 -9.99
N PRO A 476 -18.08 31.69 -9.04
CA PRO A 476 -17.96 33.13 -9.28
C PRO A 476 -16.52 33.60 -9.53
N LEU A 477 -15.53 32.96 -8.91
CA LEU A 477 -14.11 33.32 -9.04
C LEU A 477 -13.53 32.99 -10.42
N LEU A 478 -14.19 32.12 -11.18
CA LEU A 478 -13.83 31.80 -12.56
C LEU A 478 -14.30 32.85 -13.58
N GLN A 479 -15.07 33.87 -13.14
CA GLN A 479 -15.60 34.98 -13.95
C GLN A 479 -16.46 34.57 -15.17
N ALA A 480 -16.79 33.29 -15.30
CA ALA A 480 -17.36 32.71 -16.50
C ALA A 480 -18.85 32.41 -16.35
N ASN A 481 -19.70 33.36 -16.76
CA ASN A 481 -21.16 33.18 -16.87
C ASN A 481 -21.57 32.08 -17.89
N SER A 482 -20.60 31.45 -18.58
CA SER A 482 -20.78 30.37 -19.55
C SER A 482 -20.30 28.99 -19.06
N VAL A 483 -19.79 28.88 -17.82
CA VAL A 483 -19.30 27.61 -17.24
C VAL A 483 -20.43 26.80 -16.60
N GLN A 484 -20.49 25.51 -16.89
CA GLN A 484 -21.33 24.54 -16.17
C GLN A 484 -20.48 23.53 -15.41
N THR A 485 -20.86 23.21 -14.16
CA THR A 485 -20.07 22.33 -13.27
C THR A 485 -20.88 21.14 -12.73
N LYS A 486 -20.32 19.93 -12.81
CA LYS A 486 -20.89 18.72 -12.19
C LYS A 486 -19.80 17.87 -11.56
N GLY A 487 -19.84 17.65 -10.26
CA GLY A 487 -18.81 16.92 -9.53
C GLY A 487 -19.02 15.40 -9.51
N ILE A 488 -17.93 14.65 -9.39
CA ILE A 488 -17.96 13.20 -9.14
C ILE A 488 -17.17 12.89 -7.87
N LEU A 489 -17.79 12.14 -6.95
CA LEU A 489 -17.23 11.71 -5.68
C LEU A 489 -17.13 10.18 -5.64
N ILE A 490 -15.92 9.64 -5.79
CA ILE A 490 -15.65 8.20 -5.80
C ILE A 490 -15.05 7.78 -4.45
N SER A 491 -15.68 6.81 -3.78
CA SER A 491 -15.29 6.39 -2.43
C SER A 491 -15.01 4.90 -2.27
N SER A 492 -14.17 4.58 -1.28
CA SER A 492 -13.81 3.22 -0.90
C SER A 492 -14.61 2.69 0.30
N GLU A 493 -15.85 3.14 0.52
CA GLU A 493 -16.54 2.96 1.80
C GLU A 493 -16.75 1.47 2.18
N ILE A 494 -16.17 1.06 3.31
CA ILE A 494 -16.03 -0.35 3.69
C ILE A 494 -17.31 -0.96 4.31
N GLU A 495 -18.26 -0.15 4.79
CA GLU A 495 -19.46 -0.61 5.52
C GLU A 495 -20.74 0.18 5.17
N LYS A 496 -21.90 -0.23 5.72
CA LYS A 496 -23.28 0.27 5.45
C LYS A 496 -23.82 0.01 4.03
N ASN A 497 -25.15 -0.09 3.91
CA ASN A 497 -25.89 -0.10 2.64
C ASN A 497 -26.49 1.29 2.37
N THR A 498 -25.65 2.31 2.33
CA THR A 498 -25.98 3.64 1.79
C THR A 498 -26.22 3.49 0.27
N PRO A 499 -27.36 3.96 -0.28
CA PRO A 499 -27.61 3.90 -1.72
C PRO A 499 -26.82 4.97 -2.47
N ASP A 500 -26.36 4.66 -3.69
CA ASP A 500 -25.76 5.66 -4.58
C ASP A 500 -26.73 6.83 -4.78
N THR A 501 -26.25 8.04 -4.50
CA THR A 501 -27.10 9.21 -4.27
C THR A 501 -26.41 10.47 -4.78
N THR A 502 -27.19 11.30 -5.47
CA THR A 502 -26.76 12.60 -5.99
C THR A 502 -27.28 13.70 -5.08
N LEU A 503 -26.39 14.56 -4.58
CA LEU A 503 -26.80 15.82 -3.92
C LEU A 503 -26.66 16.96 -4.91
N THR A 504 -27.65 17.86 -4.93
CA THR A 504 -27.70 19.01 -5.85
C THR A 504 -27.98 20.28 -5.07
N ILE A 505 -27.12 21.29 -5.23
CA ILE A 505 -27.28 22.65 -4.67
C ILE A 505 -26.94 23.64 -5.79
N ASN A 506 -27.80 24.63 -6.03
CA ASN A 506 -27.55 25.76 -6.95
C ASN A 506 -27.00 25.33 -8.34
N GLN A 507 -27.71 24.42 -9.01
CA GLN A 507 -27.34 23.79 -10.30
C GLN A 507 -26.12 22.85 -10.26
N VAL A 508 -25.32 22.87 -9.19
CA VAL A 508 -24.20 21.95 -8.99
C VAL A 508 -24.70 20.62 -8.43
N ALA A 509 -24.49 19.53 -9.16
CA ALA A 509 -24.74 18.17 -8.70
C ALA A 509 -23.42 17.45 -8.40
N ILE A 510 -23.38 16.65 -7.32
CA ILE A 510 -22.31 15.69 -7.05
C ILE A 510 -22.90 14.29 -6.98
N ARG A 511 -22.48 13.42 -7.90
CA ARG A 511 -22.79 12.00 -7.82
C ARG A 511 -21.79 11.29 -6.91
N TRP A 512 -22.31 10.47 -6.01
CA TRP A 512 -21.52 9.52 -5.23
C TRP A 512 -21.44 8.18 -5.96
N LEU A 513 -20.25 7.56 -5.95
CA LEU A 513 -20.02 6.20 -6.39
C LEU A 513 -19.20 5.45 -5.35
N ARG A 514 -19.59 4.21 -5.08
CA ARG A 514 -18.90 3.33 -4.15
C ARG A 514 -18.24 2.16 -4.86
N LEU A 515 -16.96 1.95 -4.58
CA LEU A 515 -16.24 0.77 -5.03
C LEU A 515 -15.83 -0.08 -3.84
N THR A 516 -15.96 -1.39 -4.00
CA THR A 516 -15.73 -2.40 -2.96
C THR A 516 -14.63 -3.38 -3.41
N ARG A 517 -14.36 -4.43 -2.64
CA ARG A 517 -13.53 -5.55 -3.14
C ARG A 517 -14.25 -6.39 -4.21
N ASN A 518 -15.58 -6.31 -4.34
CA ASN A 518 -16.29 -7.08 -5.37
C ASN A 518 -16.14 -6.43 -6.75
N HIS A 519 -15.23 -6.98 -7.54
CA HIS A 519 -14.91 -6.54 -8.90
C HIS A 519 -16.14 -6.55 -9.84
N GLU A 520 -17.09 -7.47 -9.65
CA GLU A 520 -18.28 -7.58 -10.50
C GLU A 520 -19.26 -6.42 -10.25
N ASN A 521 -19.54 -6.10 -8.97
CA ASN A 521 -20.32 -4.92 -8.60
C ASN A 521 -19.64 -3.63 -9.07
N ASN A 522 -18.32 -3.55 -8.93
CA ASN A 522 -17.55 -2.39 -9.38
C ASN A 522 -17.69 -2.19 -10.90
N ILE A 523 -17.61 -3.25 -11.72
CA ILE A 523 -17.78 -3.15 -13.19
C ILE A 523 -19.13 -2.51 -13.56
N ALA A 524 -20.23 -2.89 -12.90
CA ALA A 524 -21.54 -2.31 -13.16
C ALA A 524 -21.58 -0.79 -12.86
N ILE A 525 -21.07 -0.40 -11.68
CA ILE A 525 -21.01 1.01 -11.23
C ILE A 525 -20.11 1.86 -12.14
N LEU A 526 -19.00 1.28 -12.63
CA LEU A 526 -18.06 1.94 -13.54
C LEU A 526 -18.63 2.04 -14.98
N HIS A 527 -19.53 1.14 -15.39
CA HIS A 527 -20.31 1.28 -16.63
C HIS A 527 -21.38 2.37 -16.53
N GLU A 528 -22.11 2.42 -15.41
CA GLU A 528 -23.14 3.44 -15.18
C GLU A 528 -22.56 4.86 -15.09
N LEU A 529 -21.32 5.00 -14.58
CA LEU A 529 -20.57 6.26 -14.68
C LEU A 529 -20.15 6.58 -16.12
N ALA A 530 -19.78 5.58 -16.93
CA ALA A 530 -19.38 5.81 -18.33
C ALA A 530 -20.55 6.38 -19.16
N GLU A 531 -21.76 5.87 -18.95
CA GLU A 531 -23.00 6.35 -19.57
C GLU A 531 -23.35 7.78 -19.11
N GLU A 532 -23.16 8.10 -17.83
CA GLU A 532 -23.35 9.47 -17.32
C GLU A 532 -22.33 10.47 -17.86
N ILE A 533 -21.06 10.05 -18.04
CA ILE A 533 -20.01 10.89 -18.63
C ILE A 533 -20.31 11.19 -20.10
N GLU A 534 -20.82 10.23 -20.89
CA GLU A 534 -21.37 10.54 -22.22
C GLU A 534 -22.51 11.56 -22.10
N THR A 535 -23.51 11.27 -21.25
CA THR A 535 -24.73 12.08 -21.09
C THR A 535 -24.44 13.52 -20.65
N PHE A 536 -23.32 13.78 -19.96
CA PHE A 536 -22.91 15.12 -19.53
C PHE A 536 -22.14 15.91 -20.61
N PHE A 537 -21.49 15.24 -21.55
CA PHE A 537 -20.67 15.87 -22.59
C PHE A 537 -21.26 15.79 -24.02
N SER A 538 -22.53 15.39 -24.14
CA SER A 538 -23.30 15.26 -25.39
C SER A 538 -24.47 16.25 -25.49
#